data_AF-S5Z9B7-F1
#
_entry.id   AF-S5Z9B7-F1
#
_cell.length_a   1.000
_cell.length_b   1.000
_cell.length_c   1.000
_cell.angle_alpha   90.00
_cell.angle_beta   90.00
_cell.angle_gamma   90.00
#
_symmetry.space_group_name_H-M   'P 1'
#
loop_
_entity.id
_entity.type
_entity.pdbx_description
1 polymer ?
#
loop_
_entity_poly.entity_id
_entity_poly.type
_entity_poly.pdbx_seq_one_letter_code
_entity_poly.pdbx_strand_id
1 'polypeptide(L)'
;MSNPLRNIAEAVSQMREPLRDLDAANEALKQELRPYVQDKASTYPLFARLDALAHELGVHTAALLADPLQPSRMKYHLSVLFRAAEAMTETNEMLKAAGRFHPDTPLQALTRALVRLVPAVAAIYGRYESLFIVPPRFQQLSRLWRHAEGG
;
A
#
# COMPACT_ATOMS: atom_id res chain seq x y z
N MET A 1 17.12 22.99 -18.06
CA MET A 1 15.70 22.63 -17.79
C MET A 1 15.60 21.11 -17.82
N SER A 2 15.15 20.45 -16.74
CA SER A 2 15.02 18.98 -16.72
C SER A 2 13.87 18.54 -17.63
N ASN A 3 14.05 17.43 -18.35
CA ASN A 3 13.02 16.86 -19.22
C ASN A 3 11.96 16.17 -18.34
N PRO A 4 10.70 16.63 -18.33
CA PRO A 4 9.64 16.08 -17.46
C PRO A 4 9.38 14.58 -17.70
N LEU A 5 9.60 14.09 -18.93
CA LEU A 5 9.46 12.68 -19.25
C LEU A 5 10.56 11.83 -18.59
N ARG A 6 11.78 12.38 -18.46
CA ARG A 6 12.90 11.71 -17.77
C ARG A 6 12.61 11.58 -16.27
N ASN A 7 12.01 12.61 -15.66
CA ASN A 7 11.64 12.59 -14.25
C ASN A 7 10.54 11.54 -13.95
N ILE A 8 9.58 11.36 -14.86
CA ILE A 8 8.52 10.34 -14.70
C ILE A 8 9.11 8.93 -14.81
N ALA A 9 9.95 8.68 -15.82
CA ALA A 9 10.57 7.37 -15.99
C ALA A 9 11.46 6.98 -14.79
N GLU A 10 12.18 7.96 -14.23
CA GLU A 10 12.98 7.78 -13.03
C GLU A 10 12.10 7.49 -11.80
N ALA A 11 11.01 8.24 -11.61
CA ALA A 11 10.08 8.00 -10.52
C ALA A 11 9.43 6.61 -10.61
N VAL A 12 9.04 6.16 -11.81
CA VAL A 12 8.51 4.80 -12.04
C VAL A 12 9.56 3.74 -11.72
N SER A 13 10.83 3.97 -12.07
CA SER A 13 11.92 3.06 -11.70
C SER A 13 12.10 2.96 -10.18
N GLN A 14 12.02 4.10 -9.48
CA GLN A 14 12.13 4.17 -8.01
C GLN A 14 10.98 3.45 -7.28
N MET A 15 9.85 3.19 -7.95
CA MET A 15 8.72 2.45 -7.37
C MET A 15 8.94 0.94 -7.32
N ARG A 16 9.86 0.39 -8.13
CA ARG A 16 10.01 -1.07 -8.26
C ARG A 16 10.39 -1.74 -6.96
N GLU A 17 11.36 -1.19 -6.23
CA GLU A 17 11.83 -1.80 -5.00
C GLU A 17 10.78 -1.75 -3.88
N PRO A 18 10.15 -0.59 -3.59
CA PRO A 18 9.05 -0.57 -2.63
C PRO A 18 7.88 -1.48 -3.01
N LEU A 19 7.57 -1.67 -4.30
CA LEU A 19 6.53 -2.61 -4.73
C LEU A 19 6.92 -4.07 -4.48
N ARG A 20 8.20 -4.43 -4.61
CA ARG A 20 8.69 -5.77 -4.23
C ARG A 20 8.66 -6.00 -2.73
N ASP A 21 9.05 -4.98 -1.95
CA ASP A 21 8.96 -5.03 -0.48
C ASP A 21 7.50 -5.18 -0.03
N LEU A 22 6.58 -4.50 -0.73
CA LEU A 22 5.15 -4.61 -0.51
C LEU A 22 4.64 -6.02 -0.80
N ASP A 23 5.04 -6.61 -1.93
CA ASP A 23 4.68 -7.97 -2.32
C ASP A 23 5.18 -9.00 -1.30
N ALA A 24 6.45 -8.89 -0.90
CA ALA A 24 7.05 -9.77 0.11
C ALA A 24 6.33 -9.66 1.47
N ALA A 25 6.00 -8.45 1.91
CA ALA A 25 5.26 -8.25 3.15
C ALA A 25 3.82 -8.78 3.08
N ASN A 26 3.18 -8.69 1.91
CA ASN A 26 1.86 -9.26 1.67
C ASN A 26 1.87 -10.78 1.68
N GLU A 27 2.89 -11.41 1.09
CA GLU A 27 3.04 -12.87 1.14
C GLU A 27 3.31 -13.37 2.56
N ALA A 28 4.14 -12.65 3.33
CA ALA A 28 4.33 -12.94 4.75
C ALA A 28 3.00 -12.85 5.54
N LEU A 29 2.19 -11.82 5.28
CA LEU A 29 0.86 -11.68 5.88
C LEU A 29 -0.05 -12.86 5.53
N LYS A 30 -0.11 -13.27 4.26
CA LYS A 30 -0.94 -14.42 3.83
C LYS A 30 -0.49 -15.72 4.50
N GLN A 31 0.82 -15.92 4.65
CA GLN A 31 1.38 -17.08 5.36
C GLN A 31 0.94 -17.10 6.83
N GLU A 32 1.00 -15.95 7.51
CA GLU A 32 0.56 -15.79 8.90
C GLU A 32 -0.96 -15.95 9.06
N LEU A 33 -1.76 -15.51 8.09
CA LEU A 33 -3.23 -15.64 8.11
C LEU A 33 -3.71 -17.06 7.82
N ARG A 34 -2.92 -17.85 7.08
CA ARG A 34 -3.29 -19.17 6.58
C ARG A 34 -3.92 -20.09 7.64
N PRO A 35 -3.42 -20.21 8.88
CA PRO A 35 -4.04 -21.08 9.89
C PRO A 35 -5.45 -20.65 10.30
N TYR A 36 -5.81 -19.38 10.10
CA TYR A 36 -7.07 -18.78 10.57
C TYR A 36 -8.16 -18.72 9.51
N VAL A 37 -7.83 -19.00 8.24
CA VAL A 37 -8.75 -18.89 7.09
C VAL A 37 -8.90 -20.19 6.28
N GLN A 38 -8.30 -21.29 6.75
CA GLN A 38 -8.34 -22.60 6.09
C GLN A 38 -9.74 -23.21 6.04
N ASP A 39 -10.53 -23.05 7.12
CA ASP A 39 -11.91 -23.48 7.18
C ASP A 39 -12.86 -22.28 7.09
N LYS A 40 -13.37 -22.04 5.89
CA LYS A 40 -14.26 -20.92 5.59
C LYS A 40 -15.55 -20.93 6.42
N ALA A 41 -16.01 -22.10 6.89
CA ALA A 41 -17.25 -22.20 7.66
C ALA A 41 -17.10 -21.69 9.11
N SER A 42 -15.89 -21.72 9.65
CA SER A 42 -15.59 -21.31 11.03
C SER A 42 -14.65 -20.09 11.11
N THR A 43 -14.30 -19.50 9.96
CA THR A 43 -13.39 -18.34 9.90
C THR A 43 -14.02 -17.13 10.57
N TYR A 44 -13.29 -16.53 11.51
CA TYR A 44 -13.69 -15.28 12.13
C TYR A 44 -13.74 -14.15 11.07
N PRO A 45 -14.79 -13.33 11.01
CA PRO A 45 -15.01 -12.39 9.90
C PRO A 45 -13.85 -11.41 9.65
N LEU A 46 -13.12 -11.00 10.70
CA LEU A 46 -11.97 -10.10 10.54
C LEU A 46 -10.76 -10.79 9.89
N PHE A 47 -10.57 -12.10 10.08
CA PHE A 47 -9.54 -12.84 9.35
C PHE A 47 -9.90 -13.01 7.88
N ALA A 48 -11.17 -13.31 7.57
CA ALA A 48 -11.64 -13.35 6.19
C ALA A 48 -11.49 -12.00 5.47
N ARG A 49 -11.75 -10.89 6.19
CA ARG A 49 -11.54 -9.54 5.67
C ARG A 49 -10.06 -9.26 5.40
N LEU A 50 -9.16 -9.60 6.32
CA LEU A 50 -7.71 -9.43 6.10
C LEU A 50 -7.21 -10.25 4.91
N ASP A 51 -7.67 -11.49 4.76
CA ASP A 51 -7.31 -12.35 3.63
C ASP A 51 -7.78 -11.77 2.28
N ALA A 52 -9.03 -11.28 2.22
CA ALA A 52 -9.56 -10.63 1.03
C ALA A 52 -8.77 -9.35 0.66
N LEU A 53 -8.41 -8.53 1.64
CA LEU A 53 -7.57 -7.35 1.43
C LEU A 53 -6.16 -7.73 0.96
N ALA A 54 -5.58 -8.80 1.51
CA ALA A 54 -4.26 -9.30 1.12
C ALA A 54 -4.27 -9.84 -0.33
N HIS A 55 -5.37 -10.46 -0.73
CA HIS A 55 -5.59 -10.86 -2.11
C HIS A 55 -5.67 -9.65 -3.05
N GLU A 56 -6.51 -8.65 -2.73
CA GLU A 56 -6.65 -7.41 -3.51
C GLU A 56 -5.32 -6.67 -3.64
N LEU A 57 -4.57 -6.56 -2.54
CA LEU A 57 -3.26 -5.93 -2.51
C LEU A 57 -2.25 -6.66 -3.41
N GLY A 58 -2.28 -8.01 -3.41
CA GLY A 58 -1.44 -8.82 -4.29
C GLY A 58 -1.74 -8.61 -5.77
N VAL A 59 -3.04 -8.60 -6.15
CA VAL A 59 -3.47 -8.37 -7.54
C VAL A 59 -2.98 -7.03 -8.07
N HIS A 60 -3.11 -5.97 -7.27
CA HIS A 60 -2.70 -4.62 -7.68
C HIS A 60 -1.18 -4.40 -7.64
N THR A 61 -0.48 -5.05 -6.72
CA THR A 61 0.99 -5.02 -6.69
C THR A 61 1.56 -5.72 -7.92
N ALA A 62 1.05 -6.90 -8.27
CA ALA A 62 1.45 -7.61 -9.48
C ALA A 62 1.18 -6.78 -10.75
N ALA A 63 0.03 -6.10 -10.83
CA ALA A 63 -0.28 -5.23 -11.97
C ALA A 63 0.72 -4.08 -12.14
N LEU A 64 1.16 -3.48 -11.03
CA LEU A 64 2.16 -2.41 -11.04
C LEU A 64 3.59 -2.90 -11.36
N LEU A 65 3.89 -4.17 -11.08
CA LEU A 65 5.18 -4.80 -11.37
C LEU A 65 5.28 -5.33 -12.81
N ALA A 66 4.16 -5.65 -13.46
CA ALA A 66 4.13 -6.45 -14.69
C ALA A 66 4.69 -5.75 -15.94
N ASP A 67 4.57 -4.44 -16.12
CA ASP A 67 5.19 -3.65 -17.20
C ASP A 67 4.74 -2.18 -17.14
N PRO A 68 5.32 -1.22 -17.90
CA PRO A 68 4.98 0.20 -17.73
C PRO A 68 3.51 0.47 -18.04
N LEU A 69 2.75 0.75 -16.99
CA LEU A 69 1.36 1.11 -17.08
C LEU A 69 1.22 2.56 -17.56
N GLN A 70 0.17 2.79 -18.33
CA GLN A 70 -0.32 4.14 -18.59
C GLN A 70 -0.56 4.86 -17.24
N PRO A 71 -0.20 6.16 -17.09
CA PRO A 71 -0.32 6.87 -15.82
C PRO A 71 -1.71 6.79 -15.18
N SER A 72 -2.78 6.77 -15.98
CA SER A 72 -4.16 6.62 -15.48
C SER A 72 -4.44 5.24 -14.85
N ARG A 73 -3.90 4.15 -15.43
CA ARG A 73 -4.02 2.80 -14.87
C ARG A 73 -3.18 2.63 -13.61
N MET A 74 -1.95 3.16 -13.63
CA MET A 74 -1.09 3.17 -12.44
C MET A 74 -1.75 3.93 -11.28
N LYS A 75 -2.42 5.05 -11.56
CA LYS A 75 -3.14 5.84 -10.55
C LYS A 75 -4.21 5.00 -9.85
N TYR A 76 -5.01 4.27 -10.63
CA TYR A 76 -6.03 3.38 -10.11
C TYR A 76 -5.42 2.33 -9.16
N HIS A 77 -4.40 1.60 -9.61
CA HIS A 77 -3.77 0.57 -8.80
C HIS A 77 -3.13 1.11 -7.52
N LEU A 78 -2.44 2.25 -7.59
CA LEU A 78 -1.88 2.91 -6.41
C LEU A 78 -2.96 3.31 -5.40
N SER A 79 -4.06 3.87 -5.89
CA SER A 79 -5.18 4.28 -5.04
C SER A 79 -5.79 3.08 -4.29
N VAL A 80 -5.89 1.92 -4.95
CA VAL A 80 -6.36 0.70 -4.28
C VAL A 80 -5.35 0.21 -3.26
N LEU A 81 -4.03 0.16 -3.57
CA LEU A 81 -3.00 -0.29 -2.63
C LEU A 81 -3.03 0.47 -1.30
N PHE A 82 -3.07 1.80 -1.38
CA PHE A 82 -3.07 2.62 -0.16
C PHE A 82 -4.35 2.45 0.67
N ARG A 83 -5.52 2.38 0.01
CA ARG A 83 -6.80 2.19 0.70
C ARG A 83 -6.92 0.80 1.32
N ALA A 84 -6.47 -0.23 0.61
CA ALA A 84 -6.43 -1.60 1.14
C ALA A 84 -5.58 -1.67 2.40
N ALA A 85 -4.40 -1.04 2.40
CA ALA A 85 -3.52 -1.04 3.58
C ALA A 85 -4.07 -0.25 4.78
N GLU A 86 -4.81 0.85 4.56
CA GLU A 86 -5.57 1.50 5.65
C GLU A 86 -6.61 0.55 6.22
N ALA A 87 -7.43 -0.05 5.37
CA ALA A 87 -8.46 -1.01 5.80
C ALA A 87 -7.86 -2.23 6.53
N MET A 88 -6.67 -2.69 6.12
CA MET A 88 -5.94 -3.76 6.82
C MET A 88 -5.50 -3.31 8.21
N THR A 89 -4.97 -2.10 8.33
CA THR A 89 -4.56 -1.54 9.62
C THR A 89 -5.75 -1.43 10.57
N GLU A 90 -6.88 -0.90 10.10
CA GLU A 90 -8.12 -0.83 10.88
C GLU A 90 -8.60 -2.22 11.30
N THR A 91 -8.61 -3.18 10.37
CA THR A 91 -9.04 -4.55 10.65
C THR A 91 -8.11 -5.23 11.70
N ASN A 92 -6.82 -4.93 11.66
CA ASN A 92 -5.86 -5.42 12.63
C ASN A 92 -6.05 -4.82 14.03
N GLU A 93 -6.34 -3.52 14.13
CA GLU A 93 -6.68 -2.90 15.42
C GLU A 93 -7.97 -3.50 16.01
N MET A 94 -8.96 -3.84 15.17
CA MET A 94 -10.17 -4.54 15.61
C MET A 94 -9.87 -5.97 16.11
N LEU A 95 -8.95 -6.70 15.46
CA LEU A 95 -8.49 -8.01 15.93
C LEU A 95 -7.80 -7.91 17.29
N LYS A 96 -6.92 -6.92 17.44
CA LYS A 96 -6.22 -6.63 18.69
C LYS A 96 -7.19 -6.30 19.82
N ALA A 97 -8.17 -5.44 19.57
CA ALA A 97 -9.22 -5.11 20.54
C ALA A 97 -10.06 -6.33 20.95
N ALA A 98 -10.23 -7.30 20.06
CA ALA A 98 -10.93 -8.56 20.32
C ALA A 98 -10.05 -9.64 20.99
N GLY A 99 -8.79 -9.32 21.34
CA GLY A 99 -7.85 -10.29 21.94
C GLY A 99 -7.48 -11.44 20.99
N ARG A 100 -7.53 -11.21 19.67
CA ARG A 100 -7.22 -12.20 18.64
C ARG A 100 -5.79 -12.02 18.13
N PHE A 101 -5.31 -13.04 17.42
CA PHE A 101 -4.08 -12.92 16.63
C PHE A 101 -4.11 -11.68 15.73
N HIS A 102 -3.00 -10.95 15.69
CA HIS A 102 -2.83 -9.72 14.93
C HIS A 102 -1.44 -9.70 14.24
N PRO A 103 -1.38 -9.72 12.89
CA PRO A 103 -0.12 -9.79 12.15
C PRO A 103 0.59 -8.43 12.04
N ASP A 104 1.03 -7.88 13.18
CA ASP A 104 1.60 -6.53 13.26
C ASP A 104 2.86 -6.35 12.40
N THR A 105 3.76 -7.33 12.43
CA THR A 105 5.06 -7.24 11.74
C THR A 105 4.92 -7.08 10.22
N PRO A 106 4.20 -7.98 9.50
CA PRO A 106 4.02 -7.81 8.06
C PRO A 106 3.20 -6.55 7.72
N LEU A 107 2.22 -6.14 8.55
CA LEU A 107 1.47 -4.90 8.33
C LEU A 107 2.34 -3.64 8.50
N GLN A 108 3.28 -3.64 9.44
CA GLN A 108 4.28 -2.57 9.55
C GLN A 108 5.21 -2.53 8.34
N ALA A 109 5.64 -3.70 7.82
CA ALA A 109 6.45 -3.78 6.62
C ALA A 109 5.70 -3.23 5.39
N LEU A 110 4.43 -3.63 5.19
CA LEU A 110 3.55 -3.06 4.17
C LEU A 110 3.45 -1.53 4.27
N THR A 111 3.21 -1.02 5.49
CA THR A 111 3.12 0.42 5.73
C THR A 111 4.41 1.14 5.33
N ARG A 112 5.58 0.61 5.69
CA ARG A 112 6.88 1.20 5.35
C ARG A 112 7.14 1.20 3.84
N ALA A 113 6.78 0.12 3.15
CA ALA A 113 6.88 0.03 1.69
C ALA A 113 6.00 1.09 1.01
N LEU A 114 4.74 1.24 1.44
CA LEU A 114 3.83 2.27 0.93
C LEU A 114 4.32 3.70 1.20
N VAL A 115 4.86 3.98 2.39
CA VAL A 115 5.45 5.31 2.71
C VAL A 115 6.60 5.63 1.75
N ARG A 116 7.41 4.65 1.37
CA ARG A 116 8.50 4.82 0.39
C ARG A 116 8.01 5.06 -1.04
N LEU A 117 6.77 4.69 -1.38
CA LEU A 117 6.17 4.98 -2.68
C LEU A 117 5.72 6.44 -2.81
N VAL A 118 5.35 7.08 -1.70
CA VAL A 118 4.73 8.41 -1.69
C VAL A 118 5.52 9.47 -2.48
N PRO A 119 6.86 9.59 -2.37
CA PRO A 119 7.63 10.54 -3.17
C PRO A 119 7.52 10.31 -4.67
N ALA A 120 7.54 9.06 -5.12
CA ALA A 120 7.40 8.73 -6.53
C ALA A 120 6.00 9.06 -7.06
N VAL A 121 4.95 8.80 -6.26
CA VAL A 121 3.58 9.20 -6.60
C VAL A 121 3.48 10.72 -6.76
N ALA A 122 4.05 11.49 -5.84
CA ALA A 122 4.07 12.95 -5.91
C ALA A 122 4.87 13.47 -7.12
N ALA A 123 5.96 12.78 -7.50
CA ALA A 123 6.76 13.13 -8.68
C ALA A 123 6.03 12.88 -10.00
N ILE A 124 5.21 11.82 -10.08
CA ILE A 124 4.50 11.43 -11.31
C ILE A 124 3.23 12.27 -11.52
N TYR A 125 2.42 12.45 -10.47
CA TYR A 125 1.11 13.08 -10.57
C TYR A 125 1.07 14.53 -10.09
N GLY A 126 2.12 14.97 -9.39
CA GLY A 126 2.15 16.25 -8.69
C GLY A 126 1.54 16.18 -7.29
N ARG A 127 1.78 17.23 -6.50
CA ARG A 127 1.36 17.29 -5.07
C ARG A 127 -0.15 17.28 -4.87
N TYR A 128 -0.91 17.97 -5.72
CA TYR A 128 -2.37 18.05 -5.56
C TYR A 128 -3.05 16.73 -5.95
N GLU A 129 -2.68 16.18 -7.10
CA GLU A 129 -3.29 14.95 -7.59
C GLU A 129 -2.96 13.74 -6.70
N SER A 130 -1.76 13.73 -6.12
CA SER A 130 -1.36 12.69 -5.16
C SER A 130 -2.20 12.66 -3.88
N LEU A 131 -2.90 13.75 -3.51
CA LEU A 131 -3.84 13.76 -2.37
C LEU A 131 -5.05 12.85 -2.59
N PHE A 132 -5.42 12.59 -3.85
CA PHE A 132 -6.52 11.67 -4.19
C PHE A 132 -6.06 10.20 -4.29
N ILE A 133 -4.73 9.97 -4.29
CA ILE A 133 -4.10 8.65 -4.41
C ILE A 133 -3.64 8.16 -3.05
N VAL A 134 -2.95 9.02 -2.30
CA VAL A 134 -2.33 8.73 -1.01
C VAL A 134 -3.24 9.23 0.11
N PRO A 135 -3.77 8.36 0.99
CA PRO A 135 -4.58 8.78 2.13
C PRO A 135 -3.80 9.61 3.16
N PRO A 136 -4.50 10.41 3.99
CA PRO A 136 -3.87 11.34 4.94
C PRO A 136 -2.85 10.69 5.88
N ARG A 137 -3.09 9.46 6.35
CA ARG A 137 -2.15 8.72 7.22
C ARG A 137 -0.77 8.59 6.56
N PHE A 138 -0.74 8.16 5.30
CA PHE A 138 0.50 7.99 4.55
C PHE A 138 1.16 9.33 4.19
N GLN A 139 0.37 10.38 4.00
CA GLN A 139 0.87 11.74 3.80
C GLN A 139 1.62 12.26 5.03
N GLN A 140 1.06 12.04 6.23
CA GLN A 140 1.67 12.46 7.49
C GLN A 140 2.95 11.68 7.81
N LEU A 141 2.95 10.37 7.51
CA LEU A 141 4.08 9.47 7.74
C LEU A 141 5.26 9.76 6.81
N SER A 142 5.00 10.08 5.54
CA SER A 142 6.08 10.37 4.56
C SER A 142 6.76 11.72 4.79
N ARG A 143 6.17 12.60 5.61
CA ARG A 143 6.63 13.97 5.89
C ARG A 143 6.73 14.89 4.65
N LEU A 144 6.27 14.45 3.49
CA LEU A 144 6.46 15.15 2.21
C LEU A 144 5.70 16.50 2.15
N TRP A 145 4.68 16.67 3.01
CA TRP A 145 3.85 17.87 3.08
C TRP A 145 4.15 18.77 4.29
N ARG A 146 5.11 18.45 5.18
CA ARG A 146 5.38 19.21 6.41
C ARG A 146 6.01 20.60 6.21
N HIS A 147 6.32 21.00 4.98
CA HIS A 147 6.90 22.31 4.66
C HIS A 147 5.91 23.29 4.00
N ALA A 148 4.62 22.96 3.91
CA ALA A 148 3.62 23.86 3.35
C ALA A 148 3.05 24.88 4.36
N GLU A 149 3.35 24.74 5.66
CA GLU A 149 2.76 25.55 6.75
C GLU A 149 3.73 26.57 7.37
N GLY A 150 4.87 26.85 6.73
CA GLY A 150 5.92 27.75 7.25
C GLY A 150 6.27 28.91 6.31
N GLY A 151 5.27 29.56 5.71
CA GLY A 151 5.41 30.75 4.87
C GLY A 151 4.74 31.96 5.51
#